data_AF-A0A1P9WU78-F1
#
_entry.id   AF-A0A1P9WU78-F1
#
_cell.length_a   1.000
_cell.length_b   1.000
_cell.length_c   1.000
_cell.angle_alpha   90.00
_cell.angle_beta   90.00
_cell.angle_gamma   90.00
#
_symmetry.space_group_name_H-M   'P 1'
#
loop_
_entity.id
_entity.type
_entity.pdbx_description
1 polymer ?
#
loop_
_entity_poly.entity_id
_entity_poly.type
_entity_poly.pdbx_seq_one_letter_code
_entity_poly.pdbx_strand_id
1 'polypeptide(L)' 'MSDYNETDFVLYALEQMKIAVQVRAGRHITLENGYHIEVEGRNLYRLSVEGFVISPFDDIGELCLFIQRNETDAAN' A
#
# COMPACT_ATOMS: atom_id res chain seq x y z
N MET A 1 20.28 -12.46 -12.28
CA MET A 1 20.22 -11.85 -10.94
C MET A 1 18.83 -11.30 -10.81
N SER A 2 18.04 -11.79 -9.86
CA SER A 2 16.62 -11.41 -9.75
C SER A 2 16.55 -9.95 -9.32
N ASP A 3 16.05 -9.09 -10.21
CA ASP A 3 15.60 -7.73 -9.91
C ASP A 3 14.35 -7.81 -9.01
N TYR A 4 14.55 -8.27 -7.78
CA TYR A 4 13.49 -8.28 -6.78
C TYR A 4 13.32 -6.86 -6.27
N ASN A 5 12.23 -6.23 -6.68
CA ASN A 5 11.84 -4.92 -6.24
C ASN A 5 10.63 -5.06 -5.31
N GLU A 6 10.83 -4.71 -4.04
CA GLU A 6 9.79 -4.69 -3.01
C GLU A 6 8.54 -3.93 -3.47
N THR A 7 8.72 -2.85 -4.24
CA THR A 7 7.60 -2.07 -4.77
C THR A 7 6.76 -2.87 -5.77
N ASP A 8 7.39 -3.66 -6.64
CA ASP A 8 6.67 -4.48 -7.62
C ASP A 8 5.92 -5.62 -6.92
N PHE A 9 6.47 -6.15 -5.82
CA PHE A 9 5.77 -7.10 -4.96
C PHE A 9 4.54 -6.48 -4.28
N VAL A 10 4.66 -5.26 -3.75
CA VAL A 10 3.53 -4.51 -3.17
C VAL A 10 2.45 -4.26 -4.22
N LEU A 11 2.81 -3.80 -5.42
CA LEU A 11 1.86 -3.62 -6.52
C LEU A 11 1.11 -4.91 -6.86
N TYR A 12 1.84 -6.02 -6.97
CA TYR A 12 1.24 -7.31 -7.24
C TYR A 12 0.24 -7.70 -6.14
N ALA A 13 0.59 -7.52 -4.87
CA ALA A 13 -0.31 -7.82 -3.77
C ALA A 13 -1.57 -6.94 -3.77
N LEU A 14 -1.42 -5.64 -4.07
CA LEU A 14 -2.55 -4.71 -4.22
C LEU A 14 -3.49 -5.15 -5.35
N GLU A 15 -2.93 -5.56 -6.49
CA GLU A 15 -3.70 -6.07 -7.64
C GLU A 15 -4.45 -7.36 -7.29
N GLN A 16 -3.80 -8.33 -6.64
CA GLN A 16 -4.45 -9.57 -6.18
C GLN A 16 -5.60 -9.29 -5.22
N MET A 17 -5.46 -8.26 -4.39
CA MET A 17 -6.45 -7.79 -3.43
C MET A 17 -7.48 -6.83 -4.03
N LYS A 18 -7.43 -6.57 -5.35
CA LYS A 18 -8.32 -5.64 -6.07
C LYS A 18 -8.30 -4.20 -5.52
N ILE A 19 -7.19 -3.78 -4.94
CA ILE A 19 -7.01 -2.42 -4.44
C ILE A 19 -6.52 -1.54 -5.61
N ALA A 20 -7.26 -0.48 -5.91
CA ALA A 20 -6.96 0.39 -7.04
C ALA A 20 -5.78 1.34 -6.73
N VAL A 21 -4.75 1.26 -7.57
CA VAL A 21 -3.57 2.15 -7.50
C VAL A 21 -3.78 3.33 -8.44
N GLN A 22 -3.69 4.55 -7.89
CA GLN A 22 -3.82 5.78 -8.65
C GLN A 22 -2.49 6.17 -9.33
N VAL A 23 -1.40 6.21 -8.57
CA VAL A 23 -0.08 6.57 -9.10
C VAL A 23 1.04 5.86 -8.36
N ARG A 24 2.10 5.50 -9.09
CA ARG A 24 3.36 5.02 -8.54
C ARG A 24 4.47 6.01 -8.85
N ALA A 25 5.23 6.39 -7.83
CA ALA A 25 6.43 7.21 -7.92
C ALA A 25 7.58 6.53 -7.16
N GLY A 26 8.34 5.68 -7.86
CA GLY A 26 9.44 4.93 -7.25
C GLY A 26 8.92 3.97 -6.18
N ARG A 27 9.27 4.24 -4.91
CA ARG A 27 8.84 3.49 -3.72
C ARG A 27 7.55 4.01 -3.07
N HIS A 28 6.97 5.07 -3.62
CA HIS A 28 5.72 5.64 -3.14
C HIS A 28 4.58 5.22 -4.07
N ILE A 29 3.51 4.72 -3.49
CA ILE A 29 2.31 4.24 -4.18
C ILE A 29 1.13 4.99 -3.58
N THR A 30 0.39 5.70 -4.41
CA THR A 30 -0.86 6.37 -4.03
C THR A 30 -2.02 5.56 -4.57
N LEU A 31 -2.97 5.29 -3.71
CA LEU A 31 -4.18 4.53 -3.99
C LEU A 31 -5.35 5.48 -4.28
N GLU A 32 -6.35 5.01 -5.03
CA GLU A 32 -7.50 5.85 -5.44
C GLU A 32 -8.36 6.32 -4.26
N ASN A 33 -8.32 5.57 -3.16
CA ASN A 33 -9.00 5.88 -1.90
C ASN A 33 -8.26 6.90 -1.02
N GLY A 34 -7.17 7.52 -1.52
CA GLY A 34 -6.42 8.56 -0.81
C GLY A 34 -5.33 8.03 0.13
N TYR A 35 -5.16 6.71 0.24
CA TYR A 35 -4.05 6.12 0.99
C TYR A 35 -2.74 6.19 0.22
N HIS A 36 -1.65 6.36 0.95
CA HIS A 36 -0.29 6.47 0.46
C HIS A 36 0.57 5.40 1.15
N ILE A 37 1.17 4.53 0.35
CA ILE A 37 2.09 3.49 0.80
C ILE A 37 3.50 3.92 0.41
N GLU A 38 4.41 3.95 1.38
CA GLU A 38 5.83 4.10 1.15
C GLU A 38 6.55 2.80 1.51
N VAL A 39 7.31 2.26 0.55
CA VAL A 39 8.16 1.08 0.76
C VAL A 39 9.51 1.55 1.30
N GLU A 40 9.66 1.51 2.62
CA GLU A 40 10.87 1.98 3.31
C GLU A 40 11.98 0.91 3.29
N GLY A 41 11.61 -0.37 3.22
CA GLY A 41 12.55 -1.47 3.15
C GLY A 41 11.87 -2.81 2.92
N ARG A 42 12.67 -3.88 3.05
CA ARG A 42 12.16 -5.25 2.95
C ARG A 42 11.21 -5.53 4.10
N ASN A 43 9.96 -5.89 3.78
CA ASN A 43 8.91 -6.08 4.77
C ASN A 43 8.73 -4.85 5.68
N LEU A 44 8.82 -3.63 5.13
CA LEU A 44 8.53 -2.41 5.87
C LEU A 44 7.80 -1.42 4.96
N TYR A 45 6.53 -1.24 5.25
CA TYR A 45 5.59 -0.46 4.46
C TYR A 45 4.92 0.56 5.37
N ARG A 46 5.06 1.83 5.04
CA ARG A 46 4.43 2.91 5.79
C ARG A 46 3.13 3.30 5.12
N LEU A 47 2.02 3.14 5.84
CA LEU A 47 0.72 3.63 5.40
C LEU A 47 0.48 5.03 5.93
N SER A 48 0.05 5.92 5.04
CA SER A 48 -0.33 7.29 5.36
C SER A 48 -1.59 7.72 4.60
N VAL A 49 -2.29 8.73 5.10
CA VAL A 49 -3.46 9.34 4.45
C VAL A 49 -3.38 10.85 4.68
N GLU A 50 -3.53 11.64 3.62
CA GLU A 50 -3.48 13.12 3.70
C GLU A 50 -2.29 13.70 4.49
N GLY A 51 -1.13 13.04 4.45
CA GLY A 51 0.07 13.45 5.17
C GLY A 51 0.17 12.96 6.63
N PHE A 52 -0.85 12.27 7.15
CA PHE A 52 -0.82 11.61 8.45
C PHE A 52 -0.35 10.17 8.32
N VAL A 53 0.60 9.76 9.17
CA VAL A 53 1.03 8.36 9.25
C VAL A 53 0.02 7.59 10.07
N ILE A 54 -0.55 6.55 9.49
CA ILE A 54 -1.49 5.68 10.18
C ILE A 54 -0.72 4.63 10.96
N SER A 55 0.09 3.83 10.25
CA SER A 55 0.90 2.78 10.85
C SER A 55 2.00 2.33 9.90
N PRO A 56 3.18 1.94 10.43
CA PRO A 56 4.05 1.02 9.73
C PRO A 56 3.42 -0.39 9.73
N PHE A 57 3.64 -1.12 8.65
CA PHE A 57 3.29 -2.53 8.47
C PHE A 57 4.54 -3.28 8.06
N ASP A 58 4.73 -4.46 8.63
CA ASP A 58 5.78 -5.39 8.21
C ASP A 58 5.26 -6.54 7.35
N ASP A 59 3.94 -6.72 7.30
CA ASP A 59 3.25 -7.70 6.46
C ASP A 59 2.37 -7.01 5.40
N ILE A 60 2.55 -7.40 4.13
CA ILE A 60 1.78 -6.82 3.01
C ILE A 60 0.30 -7.26 3.04
N GLY A 61 0.03 -8.47 3.53
CA GLY A 61 -1.32 -8.99 3.68
C GLY A 61 -2.08 -8.21 4.73
N GLU A 62 -1.48 -7.94 5.88
CA GLU A 62 -2.07 -7.09 6.92
C GLU A 62 -2.33 -5.66 6.42
N LEU A 63 -1.38 -5.07 5.68
CA LEU A 63 -1.56 -3.75 5.06
C LEU A 63 -2.75 -3.74 4.10
N CYS A 64 -2.83 -4.72 3.19
CA CYS A 64 -3.93 -4.81 2.23
C CYS A 64 -5.28 -5.05 2.92
N LEU A 65 -5.33 -5.92 3.93
CA LEU A 65 -6.54 -6.17 4.71
C LEU A 65 -7.00 -4.93 5.48
N PHE A 66 -6.05 -4.15 6.01
CA PHE A 66 -6.35 -2.88 6.65
C PHE A 66 -7.00 -1.92 5.64
N ILE A 67 -6.42 -1.76 4.46
CA ILE A 67 -6.97 -0.89 3.41
C ILE A 67 -8.38 -1.33 3.00
N GLN A 68 -8.58 -2.62 2.70
CA GLN A 68 -9.91 -3.13 2.32
C GLN A 68 -10.97 -2.91 3.40
N ARG A 69 -10.60 -3.12 4.67
CA ARG A 69 -11.52 -2.90 5.80
C ARG A 69 -11.93 -1.44 5.92
N ASN A 70 -10.98 -0.52 5.73
CA ASN A 70 -11.24 0.91 5.87
C ASN A 70 -11.77 1.58 4.58
N GLU A 71 -11.65 0.95 3.41
CA GLU A 71 -12.35 1.38 2.18
C GLU A 71 -13.87 1.34 2.34
N THR A 72 -14.37 0.38 3.10
CA THR A 72 -15.81 0.17 3.27
C THR A 72 -16.44 1.25 4.18
N ASP A 73 -15.65 1.93 5.01
CA ASP A 73 -16.13 2.95 5.96
C ASP A 73 -16.25 4.35 5.32
N ALA A 74 -15.53 4.63 4.22
CA ALA A 74 -15.55 5.92 3.53
C ALA A 74 -16.73 6.09 2.54
N ALA A 75 -17.49 5.02 2.29
CA ALA A 75 -18.55 4.98 1.29
C ALA A 75 -19.98 5.06 1.86
N ASN A 76 -20.15 5.37 3.15
CA ASN A 76 -21.46 5.36 3.82
C ASN A 76 -21.82 6.67 4.51
#